data_AF-A0A355ANT8-F1
#
_entry.id   AF-A0A355ANT8-F1
#
_cell.length_a   1.000
_cell.length_b   1.000
_cell.length_c   1.000
_cell.angle_alpha   90.00
_cell.angle_beta   90.00
_cell.angle_gamma   90.00
#
_symmetry.space_group_name_H-M   'P 1'
#
loop_
_entity.id
_entity.type
_entity.pdbx_description
1 polymer ?
#
loop_
_entity_poly.entity_id
_entity_poly.type
_entity_poly.pdbx_seq_one_letter_code
_entity_poly.pdbx_strand_id
1 'polypeptide(L)'
;SLTATDEELIPITESVKKRQISRLHVVGSNDVTAVVIEESYKRFLRLMSAHMNQSPFVFGQRPGASDFALYGQLSQLATFDPTPMAVAEELATRVVAWVGIVDDLSGLEPCDTDWIGSDALPNSLKEIFSEVGRVHVPALLANAKSIDDGDKQVETEIDGRLWVQKPFPYQAKCLQWIRQEFIRLDQSDRSRLLKFLDGTGCEVLIQDDALR
;
A
#
# COMPACT_ATOMS: atom_id res chain seq x y z
N SER A 1 -2.09 -22.91 -21.57
CA SER A 1 -1.33 -22.54 -22.79
C SER A 1 -2.21 -21.64 -23.62
N LEU A 2 -1.66 -20.67 -24.36
CA LEU A 2 -2.43 -19.89 -25.34
C LEU A 2 -2.99 -20.75 -26.49
N THR A 3 -2.50 -21.99 -26.62
CA THR A 3 -2.90 -22.95 -27.64
C THR A 3 -3.80 -24.08 -27.12
N ALA A 4 -4.19 -24.05 -25.84
CA ALA A 4 -5.10 -25.05 -25.28
C ALA A 4 -6.53 -24.76 -25.73
N THR A 5 -7.35 -25.78 -25.91
CA THR A 5 -8.77 -25.61 -26.24
C THR A 5 -9.56 -25.19 -24.99
N ASP A 6 -10.73 -24.59 -25.20
CA ASP A 6 -11.61 -24.21 -24.08
C ASP A 6 -11.98 -25.43 -23.21
N GLU A 7 -12.20 -26.60 -23.82
CA GLU A 7 -12.47 -27.85 -23.10
C GLU A 7 -11.31 -28.26 -22.17
N GLU A 8 -10.08 -28.11 -22.63
CA GLU A 8 -8.88 -28.38 -21.81
C GLU A 8 -8.72 -27.36 -20.65
N LEU A 9 -9.23 -26.14 -20.83
CA LEU A 9 -9.12 -25.04 -19.85
C LEU A 9 -10.19 -25.08 -18.75
N ILE A 10 -11.37 -25.67 -18.97
CA ILE A 10 -12.45 -25.77 -17.97
C ILE A 10 -11.97 -26.34 -16.62
N PRO A 11 -11.36 -27.55 -16.55
CA PRO A 11 -10.97 -28.13 -15.26
C PRO A 11 -9.88 -27.31 -14.55
N ILE A 12 -8.99 -26.67 -15.31
CA ILE A 12 -7.95 -25.78 -14.77
C ILE A 12 -8.58 -24.53 -14.17
N THR A 13 -9.51 -23.91 -14.89
CA THR A 13 -10.22 -22.70 -14.46
C THR A 13 -10.97 -22.94 -13.16
N GLU A 14 -11.71 -24.05 -13.05
CA GLU A 14 -12.46 -24.38 -11.84
C GLU A 14 -11.55 -24.65 -10.63
N SER A 15 -10.43 -25.34 -10.84
CA SER A 15 -9.42 -25.55 -9.81
C SER A 15 -8.82 -24.24 -9.30
N VAL A 16 -8.46 -23.32 -10.22
CA VAL A 16 -7.92 -22.00 -9.87
C VAL A 16 -8.96 -21.15 -9.13
N LYS A 17 -10.19 -21.06 -9.63
CA LYS A 17 -11.28 -20.31 -8.98
C LYS A 17 -11.52 -20.80 -7.56
N LYS A 18 -11.66 -22.12 -7.37
CA LYS A 18 -11.86 -22.72 -6.04
C LYS A 18 -10.73 -22.37 -5.06
N ARG A 19 -9.48 -22.35 -5.55
CA ARG A 19 -8.32 -21.96 -4.74
C ARG A 19 -8.30 -20.47 -4.41
N GLN A 20 -8.70 -19.60 -5.34
CA GLN A 20 -8.73 -18.14 -5.09
C GLN A 20 -9.82 -17.78 -4.08
N ILE A 21 -11.03 -18.32 -4.27
CA ILE A 21 -12.19 -18.06 -3.39
C ILE A 21 -11.88 -18.50 -1.95
N SER A 22 -11.23 -19.65 -1.76
CA SER A 22 -10.92 -20.15 -0.42
C SER A 22 -9.91 -19.27 0.34
N ARG A 23 -9.18 -18.38 -0.34
CA ARG A 23 -8.14 -17.51 0.26
C ARG A 23 -8.57 -16.06 0.46
N LEU A 24 -9.75 -15.65 0.02
CA LEU A 24 -10.25 -14.26 0.15
C LEU A 24 -10.16 -13.71 1.58
N HIS A 25 -10.43 -14.56 2.58
CA HIS A 25 -10.45 -14.18 3.99
C HIS A 25 -9.07 -13.92 4.61
N VAL A 26 -7.97 -14.21 3.92
CA VAL A 26 -6.61 -14.17 4.50
C VAL A 26 -6.05 -12.74 4.59
N VAL A 27 -6.58 -11.80 3.81
CA VAL A 27 -6.04 -10.44 3.68
C VAL A 27 -6.89 -9.37 4.37
N GLY A 28 -7.73 -9.78 5.33
CA GLY A 28 -8.60 -8.86 6.07
C GLY A 28 -9.81 -8.36 5.29
N SER A 29 -9.96 -8.71 4.01
CA SER A 29 -11.14 -8.39 3.20
C SER A 29 -12.33 -9.28 3.58
N ASN A 30 -13.35 -8.69 4.18
CA ASN A 30 -14.61 -9.33 4.55
C ASN A 30 -15.73 -8.29 4.57
N ASP A 31 -16.98 -8.72 4.79
CA ASP A 31 -18.15 -7.83 4.74
C ASP A 31 -18.07 -6.65 5.73
N VAL A 32 -17.34 -6.82 6.85
CA VAL A 32 -17.16 -5.77 7.87
C VAL A 32 -16.15 -4.72 7.40
N THR A 33 -15.02 -5.15 6.82
CA THR A 33 -13.91 -4.27 6.42
C THR A 33 -14.07 -3.69 5.02
N ALA A 34 -14.93 -4.26 4.18
CA ALA A 34 -15.08 -3.90 2.76
C ALA A 34 -15.26 -2.40 2.56
N VAL A 35 -16.11 -1.75 3.36
CA VAL A 35 -16.36 -0.30 3.20
C VAL A 35 -15.15 0.55 3.58
N VAL A 36 -14.38 0.15 4.60
CA VAL A 36 -13.14 0.86 4.97
C VAL A 36 -12.12 0.75 3.84
N ILE A 37 -11.97 -0.46 3.27
CA ILE A 37 -11.04 -0.73 2.17
C ILE A 37 -11.42 0.07 0.92
N GLU A 38 -12.70 0.05 0.54
CA GLU A 38 -13.19 0.74 -0.66
C GLU A 38 -13.03 2.26 -0.54
N GLU A 39 -13.40 2.83 0.62
CA GLU A 39 -13.25 4.28 0.84
C GLU A 39 -11.78 4.71 0.91
N SER A 40 -10.91 3.88 1.51
CA SER A 40 -9.46 4.13 1.50
C SER A 40 -8.90 4.08 0.08
N TYR A 41 -9.31 3.11 -0.74
CA TYR A 41 -8.89 3.04 -2.14
C TYR A 41 -9.29 4.29 -2.93
N LYS A 42 -10.54 4.76 -2.80
CA LYS A 42 -11.02 6.00 -3.44
C LYS A 42 -10.23 7.23 -2.99
N ARG A 43 -9.86 7.33 -1.70
CA ARG A 43 -9.03 8.44 -1.20
C ARG A 43 -7.61 8.34 -1.74
N PHE A 44 -6.99 7.17 -1.67
CA PHE A 44 -5.67 6.92 -2.20
C PHE A 44 -5.57 7.29 -3.68
N LEU A 45 -6.53 6.89 -4.52
CA LEU A 45 -6.57 7.24 -5.94
C LEU A 45 -6.51 8.75 -6.18
N ARG A 46 -7.30 9.53 -5.44
CA ARG A 46 -7.31 10.99 -5.55
C ARG A 46 -6.00 11.62 -5.07
N LEU A 47 -5.46 11.13 -3.95
CA LEU A 47 -4.20 11.62 -3.38
C LEU A 47 -3.02 11.32 -4.30
N MET A 48 -2.95 10.10 -4.83
CA MET A 48 -1.93 9.68 -5.78
C MET A 48 -2.01 10.50 -7.07
N SER A 49 -3.22 10.66 -7.63
CA SER A 49 -3.44 11.52 -8.81
C SER A 49 -2.99 12.96 -8.56
N ALA A 50 -3.31 13.52 -7.39
CA ALA A 50 -2.87 14.85 -7.00
C ALA A 50 -1.35 14.96 -6.83
N HIS A 51 -0.72 13.93 -6.27
CA HIS A 51 0.73 13.86 -6.12
C HIS A 51 1.46 13.77 -7.47
N MET A 52 0.90 13.01 -8.42
CA MET A 52 1.41 12.91 -9.79
C MET A 52 1.30 14.20 -10.62
N ASN A 53 0.64 15.25 -10.10
CA ASN A 53 0.73 16.59 -10.70
C ASN A 53 2.07 17.28 -10.39
N GLN A 54 2.82 16.80 -9.39
CA GLN A 54 4.12 17.35 -8.99
C GLN A 54 5.28 16.57 -9.60
N SER A 55 5.14 15.25 -9.74
CA SER A 55 6.23 14.36 -10.14
C SER A 55 5.70 13.07 -10.78
N PRO A 56 6.40 12.45 -11.75
CA PRO A 56 5.95 11.20 -12.37
C PRO A 56 6.04 9.97 -11.44
N PHE A 57 6.89 10.02 -10.40
CA PHE A 57 7.07 8.95 -9.42
C PHE A 57 6.96 9.49 -7.99
N VAL A 58 6.72 8.60 -7.02
CA VAL A 58 6.41 8.95 -5.60
C VAL A 58 7.46 9.86 -4.97
N PHE A 59 8.74 9.69 -5.33
CA PHE A 59 9.84 10.44 -4.74
C PHE A 59 10.68 11.19 -5.78
N GLY A 60 10.10 11.57 -6.92
CA GLY A 60 10.80 12.42 -7.89
C GLY A 60 10.65 11.99 -9.35
N GLN A 61 11.68 12.25 -10.14
CA GLN A 61 11.72 12.02 -11.59
C GLN A 61 12.17 10.60 -11.96
N ARG A 62 12.42 9.75 -10.96
CA ARG A 62 12.80 8.35 -11.15
C ARG A 62 11.92 7.38 -10.35
N PRO A 63 11.72 6.15 -10.83
CA PRO A 63 11.05 5.10 -10.07
C PRO A 63 11.91 4.65 -8.89
N GLY A 64 11.25 4.34 -7.78
CA GLY A 64 11.84 3.71 -6.60
C GLY A 64 11.10 2.44 -6.19
N ALA A 65 11.55 1.84 -5.09
CA ALA A 65 10.89 0.66 -4.51
C ALA A 65 9.40 0.90 -4.17
N SER A 66 9.05 2.13 -3.78
CA SER A 66 7.66 2.56 -3.56
C SER A 66 6.79 2.44 -4.81
N ASP A 67 7.31 2.86 -5.97
CA ASP A 67 6.57 2.85 -7.22
C ASP A 67 6.30 1.41 -7.66
N PHE A 68 7.27 0.52 -7.51
CA PHE A 68 7.08 -0.91 -7.82
C PHE A 68 6.11 -1.59 -6.86
N ALA A 69 6.14 -1.25 -5.57
CA ALA A 69 5.18 -1.75 -4.59
C ALA A 69 3.74 -1.30 -4.93
N LEU A 70 3.56 -0.03 -5.30
CA LEU A 70 2.27 0.50 -5.73
C LEU A 70 1.81 -0.10 -7.06
N TYR A 71 2.70 -0.20 -8.05
CA TYR A 71 2.40 -0.81 -9.35
C TYR A 71 1.94 -2.26 -9.21
N GLY A 72 2.56 -3.05 -8.34
CA GLY A 72 2.15 -4.44 -8.11
C GLY A 72 0.66 -4.55 -7.74
N GLN A 73 0.15 -3.62 -6.94
CA GLN A 73 -1.26 -3.61 -6.55
C GLN A 73 -2.16 -2.88 -7.57
N LEU A 74 -1.72 -1.74 -8.10
CA LEU A 74 -2.49 -0.93 -9.04
C LEU A 74 -2.62 -1.58 -10.42
N SER A 75 -1.67 -2.41 -10.87
CA SER A 75 -1.83 -3.21 -12.09
C SER A 75 -3.05 -4.13 -12.02
N GLN A 76 -3.38 -4.63 -10.82
CA GLN A 76 -4.56 -5.46 -10.62
C GLN A 76 -5.82 -4.62 -10.43
N LEU A 77 -5.74 -3.55 -9.64
CA LEU A 77 -6.92 -2.76 -9.26
C LEU A 77 -7.33 -1.69 -10.27
N ALA A 78 -6.38 -1.09 -10.99
CA ALA A 78 -6.62 0.05 -11.87
C ALA A 78 -6.62 -0.32 -13.36
N THR A 79 -6.18 -1.54 -13.74
CA THR A 79 -6.07 -1.95 -15.16
C THR A 79 -6.52 -3.38 -15.47
N PHE A 80 -6.89 -4.20 -14.48
CA PHE A 80 -7.22 -5.61 -14.70
C PHE A 80 -8.61 -6.00 -14.19
N ASP A 81 -8.91 -5.83 -12.89
CA ASP A 81 -10.22 -6.16 -12.34
C ASP A 81 -11.25 -5.07 -12.73
N PRO A 82 -12.34 -5.41 -13.46
CA PRO A 82 -13.29 -4.42 -13.94
C PRO A 82 -13.93 -3.55 -12.86
N THR A 83 -14.10 -4.08 -11.65
CA THR A 83 -14.83 -3.37 -10.57
C THR A 83 -14.02 -2.20 -10.00
N PRO A 84 -12.81 -2.40 -9.43
CA PRO A 84 -11.97 -1.31 -8.97
C PRO A 84 -11.38 -0.48 -10.12
N MET A 85 -11.30 -1.03 -11.34
CA MET A 85 -10.84 -0.30 -12.52
C MET A 85 -11.83 0.81 -12.90
N ALA A 86 -13.14 0.51 -12.92
CA ALA A 86 -14.16 1.53 -13.18
C ALA A 86 -14.08 2.70 -12.19
N VAL A 87 -13.79 2.41 -10.91
CA VAL A 87 -13.56 3.44 -9.88
C VAL A 87 -12.29 4.26 -10.15
N ALA A 88 -11.20 3.60 -10.58
CA ALA A 88 -9.96 4.28 -10.94
C ALA A 88 -10.13 5.18 -12.17
N GLU A 89 -10.83 4.71 -13.20
CA GLU A 89 -11.16 5.49 -14.40
C GLU A 89 -12.02 6.71 -14.07
N GLU A 90 -13.01 6.57 -13.17
CA GLU A 90 -13.86 7.68 -12.76
C GLU A 90 -13.09 8.73 -11.94
N LEU A 91 -12.28 8.29 -10.96
CA LEU A 91 -11.70 9.19 -9.96
C LEU A 91 -10.28 9.66 -10.28
N ALA A 92 -9.52 8.89 -11.06
CA ALA A 92 -8.08 9.05 -11.18
C ALA A 92 -7.51 8.42 -12.47
N THR A 93 -8.01 8.83 -13.65
CA THR A 93 -7.49 8.39 -14.96
C THR A 93 -5.97 8.50 -15.09
N ARG A 94 -5.35 9.48 -14.41
CA ARG A 94 -3.89 9.62 -14.35
C ARG A 94 -3.19 8.43 -13.70
N VAL A 95 -3.79 7.84 -12.66
CA VAL A 95 -3.24 6.65 -12.00
C VAL A 95 -3.31 5.45 -12.95
N VAL A 96 -4.41 5.31 -13.71
CA VAL A 96 -4.54 4.29 -14.76
C VAL A 96 -3.42 4.46 -15.82
N ALA A 97 -3.21 5.68 -16.32
CA ALA A 97 -2.14 5.96 -17.27
C ALA A 97 -0.75 5.70 -16.70
N TRP A 98 -0.53 6.03 -15.42
CA TRP A 98 0.73 5.80 -14.73
C TRP A 98 1.09 4.31 -14.62
N VAL A 99 0.09 3.43 -14.42
CA VAL A 99 0.34 1.98 -14.45
C VAL A 99 0.97 1.57 -15.77
N GLY A 100 0.48 2.10 -16.90
CA GLY A 100 1.06 1.86 -18.23
C GLY A 100 2.48 2.42 -18.39
N ILE A 101 2.81 3.54 -17.74
CA ILE A 101 4.17 4.10 -17.74
C ILE A 101 5.12 3.20 -16.94
N VAL A 102 4.70 2.70 -15.78
CA VAL A 102 5.56 1.85 -14.94
C VAL A 102 5.71 0.44 -15.52
N ASP A 103 4.74 -0.02 -16.31
CA ASP A 103 4.80 -1.30 -17.03
C ASP A 103 5.98 -1.35 -18.03
N ASP A 104 6.30 -0.22 -18.66
CA ASP A 104 7.43 -0.08 -19.59
C ASP A 104 8.27 1.16 -19.29
N LEU A 105 9.34 0.94 -18.53
CA LEU A 105 10.35 1.95 -18.20
C LEU A 105 11.57 1.89 -19.14
N SER A 106 11.46 1.21 -20.28
CA SER A 106 12.59 1.07 -21.19
C SER A 106 13.11 2.42 -21.69
N GLY A 107 14.44 2.56 -21.77
CA GLY A 107 15.09 3.80 -22.18
C GLY A 107 15.16 4.90 -21.10
N LEU A 108 14.63 4.65 -19.89
CA LEU A 108 14.86 5.54 -18.76
C LEU A 108 16.28 5.34 -18.23
N GLU A 109 17.00 6.44 -18.00
CA GLU A 109 18.35 6.46 -17.44
C GLU A 109 18.36 7.26 -16.11
N PRO A 110 17.89 6.67 -14.99
CA PRO A 110 17.78 7.38 -13.72
C PRO A 110 19.14 7.78 -13.15
N CYS A 111 19.20 8.97 -12.56
CA CYS A 111 20.36 9.46 -11.82
C CYS A 111 19.97 9.91 -10.40
N ASP A 112 20.96 10.24 -9.57
CA ASP A 112 20.71 10.58 -8.17
C ASP A 112 20.05 11.95 -7.99
N THR A 113 20.24 12.87 -8.96
CA THR A 113 19.56 14.18 -8.94
C THR A 113 18.08 14.10 -9.27
N ASP A 114 17.58 12.94 -9.72
CA ASP A 114 16.17 12.72 -10.00
C ASP A 114 15.34 12.45 -8.73
N TRP A 115 15.98 12.17 -7.60
CA TRP A 115 15.29 12.11 -6.32
C TRP A 115 14.82 13.49 -5.89
N ILE A 116 13.66 13.53 -5.24
CA ILE A 116 13.23 14.73 -4.55
C ILE A 116 14.17 15.05 -3.40
N GLY A 117 14.59 16.32 -3.31
CA GLY A 117 15.37 16.81 -2.19
C GLY A 117 14.61 16.60 -0.88
N SER A 118 15.30 16.12 0.15
CA SER A 118 14.69 15.77 1.43
C SER A 118 14.10 16.98 2.19
N ASP A 119 14.57 18.18 1.88
CA ASP A 119 14.02 19.45 2.38
C ASP A 119 12.90 20.04 1.48
N ALA A 120 12.56 19.34 0.39
CA ALA A 120 11.60 19.78 -0.64
C ALA A 120 10.41 18.81 -0.80
N LEU A 121 10.14 17.94 0.18
CA LEU A 121 9.03 17.00 0.12
C LEU A 121 7.69 17.75 0.05
N PRO A 122 6.83 17.49 -0.95
CA PRO A 122 5.61 18.25 -1.17
C PRO A 122 4.52 17.81 -0.19
N ASN A 123 3.60 18.73 0.10
CA ASN A 123 2.43 18.40 0.92
C ASN A 123 1.62 17.24 0.33
N SER A 124 1.56 17.09 -1.00
CA SER A 124 0.87 15.96 -1.63
C SER A 124 1.41 14.59 -1.21
N LEU A 125 2.71 14.48 -0.97
CA LEU A 125 3.32 13.25 -0.43
C LEU A 125 2.95 13.05 1.03
N LYS A 126 2.95 14.13 1.83
CA LYS A 126 2.53 14.09 3.23
C LYS A 126 1.06 13.66 3.39
N GLU A 127 0.18 14.06 2.47
CA GLU A 127 -1.22 13.61 2.45
C GLU A 127 -1.35 12.10 2.13
N ILE A 128 -0.51 11.56 1.23
CA ILE A 128 -0.47 10.09 1.00
C ILE A 128 -0.08 9.36 2.28
N PHE A 129 0.97 9.83 2.97
CA PHE A 129 1.38 9.24 4.26
C PHE A 129 0.31 9.42 5.34
N SER A 130 -0.47 10.50 5.29
CA SER A 130 -1.60 10.70 6.20
C SER A 130 -2.72 9.69 5.98
N GLU A 131 -3.00 9.29 4.73
CA GLU A 131 -3.93 8.19 4.44
C GLU A 131 -3.37 6.83 4.93
N VAL A 132 -2.06 6.60 4.79
CA VAL A 132 -1.40 5.40 5.34
C VAL A 132 -1.53 5.35 6.86
N GLY A 133 -1.24 6.47 7.54
CA GLY A 133 -1.37 6.59 9.00
C GLY A 133 -2.80 6.48 9.50
N ARG A 134 -3.78 6.94 8.70
CA ARG A 134 -5.20 6.84 9.01
C ARG A 134 -5.73 5.41 8.97
N VAL A 135 -5.31 4.60 7.99
CA VAL A 135 -5.94 3.29 7.72
C VAL A 135 -4.99 2.14 7.99
N HIS A 136 -3.81 2.14 7.37
CA HIS A 136 -2.90 0.99 7.44
C HIS A 136 -2.21 0.86 8.79
N VAL A 137 -1.80 1.98 9.40
CA VAL A 137 -1.04 1.96 10.66
C VAL A 137 -1.82 1.35 11.82
N PRO A 138 -3.10 1.71 12.09
CA PRO A 138 -3.87 1.07 13.15
C PRO A 138 -4.02 -0.44 12.92
N ALA A 139 -4.30 -0.87 11.69
CA ALA A 139 -4.39 -2.29 11.35
C ALA A 139 -3.07 -3.04 11.59
N LEU A 140 -1.95 -2.45 11.19
CA LEU A 140 -0.61 -3.04 11.33
C LEU A 140 -0.21 -3.20 12.80
N LEU A 141 -0.47 -2.18 13.63
CA LEU A 141 -0.19 -2.21 15.06
C LEU A 141 -1.08 -3.21 15.81
N ALA A 142 -2.39 -3.19 15.54
CA ALA A 142 -3.32 -4.16 16.13
C ALA A 142 -2.95 -5.60 15.76
N ASN A 143 -2.56 -5.83 14.50
CA ASN A 143 -2.09 -7.13 14.05
C ASN A 143 -0.83 -7.57 14.78
N ALA A 144 0.17 -6.69 14.94
CA ALA A 144 1.39 -7.03 15.67
C ALA A 144 1.08 -7.38 17.13
N LYS A 145 0.24 -6.59 17.80
CA LYS A 145 -0.20 -6.86 19.17
C LYS A 145 -0.89 -8.23 19.31
N SER A 146 -1.84 -8.53 18.44
CA SER A 146 -2.55 -9.82 18.46
C SER A 146 -1.63 -11.02 18.18
N ILE A 147 -0.56 -10.83 17.40
CA ILE A 147 0.47 -11.86 17.21
C ILE A 147 1.25 -12.09 18.50
N ASP A 148 1.66 -11.01 19.19
CA ASP A 148 2.42 -11.10 20.44
C ASP A 148 1.58 -11.69 21.58
N ASP A 149 0.29 -11.37 21.64
CA ASP A 149 -0.64 -11.86 22.67
C ASP A 149 -1.17 -13.28 22.37
N GLY A 150 -0.93 -13.81 21.16
CA GLY A 150 -1.44 -15.13 20.74
C GLY A 150 -2.95 -15.16 20.48
N ASP A 151 -3.53 -14.02 20.13
CA ASP A 151 -4.95 -13.90 19.81
C ASP A 151 -5.31 -14.70 18.55
N LYS A 152 -6.60 -15.05 18.43
CA LYS A 152 -7.13 -15.73 17.23
C LYS A 152 -7.71 -14.76 16.20
N GLN A 153 -7.91 -13.51 16.59
CA GLN A 153 -8.55 -12.48 15.79
C GLN A 153 -7.93 -11.13 16.13
N VAL A 154 -7.67 -10.33 15.10
CA VAL A 154 -7.32 -8.91 15.24
C VAL A 154 -8.62 -8.14 15.21
N GLU A 155 -8.83 -7.27 16.19
CA GLU A 155 -9.91 -6.29 16.21
C GLU A 155 -9.33 -4.90 16.49
N THR A 156 -9.73 -3.91 15.69
CA THR A 156 -9.42 -2.49 15.94
C THR A 156 -10.50 -1.62 15.33
N GLU A 157 -10.44 -0.32 15.58
CA GLU A 157 -11.28 0.67 14.92
C GLU A 157 -10.47 1.44 13.87
N ILE A 158 -11.07 1.64 12.69
CA ILE A 158 -10.54 2.50 11.62
C ILE A 158 -11.70 3.32 11.08
N ASP A 159 -11.56 4.66 11.08
CA ASP A 159 -12.61 5.58 10.64
C ASP A 159 -13.97 5.36 11.32
N GLY A 160 -13.97 5.06 12.63
CA GLY A 160 -15.20 4.79 13.39
C GLY A 160 -15.86 3.44 13.06
N ARG A 161 -15.18 2.58 12.31
CA ARG A 161 -15.69 1.28 11.87
C ARG A 161 -14.81 0.16 12.40
N LEU A 162 -15.48 -0.94 12.73
CA LEU A 162 -14.79 -2.15 13.17
C LEU A 162 -13.92 -2.70 12.03
N TRP A 163 -12.67 -3.00 12.35
CA TRP A 163 -11.74 -3.74 11.51
C TRP A 163 -11.49 -5.11 12.12
N VAL A 164 -11.73 -6.17 11.35
CA VAL A 164 -11.52 -7.55 11.79
C VAL A 164 -10.70 -8.31 10.78
N GLN A 165 -9.65 -8.99 11.22
CA GLN A 165 -8.90 -9.93 10.38
C GLN A 165 -8.31 -11.09 11.19
N LYS A 166 -7.82 -12.13 10.49
CA LYS A 166 -6.97 -13.13 11.14
C LYS A 166 -5.58 -12.52 11.40
N PRO A 167 -4.95 -12.80 12.55
CA PRO A 167 -3.58 -12.37 12.79
C PRO A 167 -2.65 -12.91 11.70
N PHE A 168 -1.81 -12.01 11.16
CA PHE A 168 -0.94 -12.28 10.04
C PHE A 168 0.53 -12.07 10.46
N PRO A 169 1.29 -13.16 10.73
CA PRO A 169 2.68 -13.07 11.18
C PRO A 169 3.59 -12.28 10.24
N TYR A 170 3.33 -12.33 8.93
CA TYR A 170 4.14 -11.60 7.96
C TYR A 170 3.99 -10.07 8.11
N GLN A 171 2.77 -9.57 8.35
CA GLN A 171 2.55 -8.14 8.60
C GLN A 171 3.27 -7.66 9.87
N ALA A 172 3.28 -8.48 10.94
CA ALA A 172 4.05 -8.18 12.15
C ALA A 172 5.56 -8.08 11.86
N LYS A 173 6.11 -8.95 10.99
CA LYS A 173 7.50 -8.85 10.53
C LYS A 173 7.76 -7.57 9.73
N CYS A 174 6.83 -7.15 8.88
CA CYS A 174 6.97 -5.88 8.15
C CYS A 174 7.12 -4.68 9.11
N LEU A 175 6.35 -4.64 10.21
CA LEU A 175 6.49 -3.61 11.23
C LEU A 175 7.89 -3.61 11.87
N GLN A 176 8.42 -4.80 12.18
CA GLN A 176 9.78 -4.94 12.70
C GLN A 176 10.84 -4.44 11.71
N TRP A 177 10.68 -4.72 10.42
CA TRP A 177 11.60 -4.22 9.38
C TRP A 177 11.56 -2.70 9.26
N ILE A 178 10.37 -2.08 9.29
CA ILE A 178 10.23 -0.61 9.29
C ILE A 178 11.03 0.00 10.45
N ARG A 179 10.87 -0.57 11.65
CA ARG A 179 11.58 -0.15 12.87
C ARG A 179 13.09 -0.33 12.78
N GLN A 180 13.54 -1.45 12.19
CA GLN A 180 14.97 -1.72 11.98
C GLN A 180 15.59 -0.75 10.98
N GLU A 181 14.92 -0.44 9.86
CA GLU A 181 15.41 0.56 8.91
C GLU A 181 15.49 1.95 9.54
N PHE A 182 14.52 2.33 10.38
CA PHE A 182 14.58 3.57 11.15
C PHE A 182 15.81 3.63 12.08
N ILE A 183 16.12 2.54 12.80
CA ILE A 183 17.33 2.46 13.65
C ILE A 183 18.62 2.54 12.83
N ARG A 184 18.63 2.16 11.54
CA ARG A 184 19.85 2.26 10.73
C ARG A 184 20.17 3.68 10.28
N LEU A 185 19.17 4.58 10.26
CA LEU A 185 19.37 5.99 9.91
C LEU A 185 20.27 6.68 10.94
N ASP A 186 21.06 7.65 10.48
CA ASP A 186 21.81 8.53 11.36
C ASP A 186 20.89 9.54 12.08
N GLN A 187 21.44 10.26 13.06
CA GLN A 187 20.65 11.19 13.88
C GLN A 187 19.99 12.30 13.05
N SER A 188 20.66 12.78 12.00
CA SER A 188 20.18 13.88 11.17
C SER A 188 19.00 13.43 10.30
N ASP A 189 19.10 12.25 9.69
CA ASP A 189 18.07 11.66 8.86
C ASP A 189 16.86 11.20 9.68
N ARG A 190 17.08 10.62 10.88
CA ARG A 190 15.99 10.31 11.81
C ARG A 190 15.19 11.55 12.18
N SER A 191 15.87 12.65 12.49
CA SER A 191 15.23 13.91 12.85
C SER A 191 14.41 14.48 11.69
N ARG A 192 14.94 14.39 10.46
CA ARG A 192 14.24 14.82 9.25
C ARG A 192 13.00 13.96 8.99
N LEU A 193 13.13 12.64 9.09
CA LEU A 193 12.02 11.71 8.89
C LEU A 193 10.92 11.90 9.93
N LEU A 194 11.28 12.02 11.22
CA LEU A 194 10.30 12.30 12.29
C LEU A 194 9.54 13.61 12.03
N LYS A 195 10.23 14.67 11.61
CA LYS A 195 9.59 15.94 11.23
C LYS A 195 8.64 15.80 10.04
N PHE A 196 8.98 14.96 9.06
CA PHE A 196 8.10 14.69 7.92
C PHE A 196 6.84 13.94 8.35
N LEU A 197 7.01 12.85 9.12
CA LEU A 197 5.94 11.98 9.59
C LEU A 197 5.04 12.62 10.65
N ASP A 198 5.51 13.66 11.34
CA ASP A 198 4.74 14.38 12.36
C ASP A 198 3.33 14.77 11.86
N GLY A 199 2.30 14.28 12.54
CA GLY A 199 0.90 14.53 12.21
C GLY A 199 0.33 13.70 11.07
N THR A 200 1.09 12.75 10.47
CA THR A 200 0.54 11.84 9.47
C THR A 200 -0.08 10.59 10.10
N GLY A 201 0.17 10.32 11.38
CA GLY A 201 -0.18 9.06 12.04
C GLY A 201 0.78 7.91 11.74
N CYS A 202 1.87 8.15 11.00
CA CYS A 202 2.90 7.14 10.74
C CYS A 202 4.05 7.19 11.76
N GLU A 203 4.20 8.30 12.47
CA GLU A 203 5.20 8.50 13.52
C GLU A 203 5.11 7.44 14.63
N VAL A 204 3.91 6.91 14.90
CA VAL A 204 3.68 5.86 15.92
C VAL A 204 4.31 4.51 15.54
N LEU A 205 4.67 4.30 14.27
CA LEU A 205 5.38 3.08 13.85
C LEU A 205 6.78 3.00 14.47
N ILE A 206 7.37 4.14 14.80
CA ILE A 206 8.78 4.30 15.17
C ILE A 206 9.01 4.94 16.55
N GLN A 207 7.96 5.18 17.34
CA GLN A 207 8.06 5.76 18.69
C GLN A 207 8.36 4.72 19.80
N ASP A 208 9.02 5.23 20.87
CA ASP A 208 9.88 4.62 21.91
C ASP A 208 9.52 3.28 22.59
N ASP A 209 8.27 2.85 22.68
CA ASP A 209 7.94 1.63 23.46
C ASP A 209 8.23 0.32 22.72
N ALA A 210 8.53 0.41 21.41
CA ALA A 210 8.66 -0.76 20.55
C ALA A 210 10.06 -0.98 19.96
N LEU A 211 11.03 -0.18 20.41
CA LEU A 211 12.44 -0.24 20.00
C LEU A 211 13.37 -0.62 21.17
N ARG A 212 12.82 -0.92 22.36
CA ARG A 212 13.55 -1.42 23.52
C ARG A 212 13.69 -2.93 23.49
#